data_AF-A0A9Q3EV95-F1
#
_entry.id   AF-A0A9Q3EV95-F1
#
_cell.length_a   1.000
_cell.length_b   1.000
_cell.length_c   1.000
_cell.angle_alpha   90.00
_cell.angle_beta   90.00
_cell.angle_gamma   90.00
#
_symmetry.space_group_name_H-M   'P 1'
#
loop_
_entity.id
_entity.type
_entity.pdbx_description
1 polymer ?
#
loop_
_entity_poly.entity_id
_entity_poly.type
_entity_poly.pdbx_seq_one_letter_code
_entity_poly.pdbx_strand_id
1 'polypeptide(L)'
;MPDWNLTLKLYIDACGDGLGEALHQVQIIDDKPTEGPICYISRKITSTEARYGASQMECLCLTPNRHMFRWQIPNQKHRGNITIVHKAGNIHRNAYGLSRWALEDNPDSPAYVPLVAEP
;
A
#
# COMPACT_ATOMS: atom_id res chain seq x y z
N MET A 1 6.16 6.50 16.69
CA MET A 1 6.77 6.96 15.42
C MET A 1 7.56 5.79 14.85
N PRO A 2 7.52 5.56 13.53
CA PRO A 2 8.28 4.48 12.89
C PRO A 2 9.80 4.66 13.05
N ASP A 3 10.52 3.56 13.22
CA ASP A 3 11.98 3.53 13.25
C ASP A 3 12.53 3.25 11.85
N TRP A 4 13.07 4.26 11.19
CA TRP A 4 13.54 4.15 9.80
C TRP A 4 14.80 3.27 9.62
N ASN A 5 15.45 2.86 10.72
CA ASN A 5 16.57 1.92 10.67
C ASN A 5 16.11 0.46 10.65
N LEU A 6 14.85 0.19 11.00
CA LEU A 6 14.29 -1.15 11.02
C LEU A 6 13.57 -1.47 9.71
N THR A 7 13.49 -2.76 9.39
CA THR A 7 12.81 -3.24 8.20
C THR A 7 11.32 -2.89 8.24
N LEU A 8 10.83 -2.33 7.14
CA LEU A 8 9.42 -2.09 6.89
C LEU A 8 8.83 -3.27 6.11
N LYS A 9 7.63 -3.70 6.48
CA LYS A 9 6.88 -4.74 5.77
C LYS A 9 5.73 -4.10 5.01
N LEU A 10 5.72 -4.28 3.70
CA LEU A 10 4.63 -3.79 2.85
C LEU A 10 3.70 -4.95 2.51
N TYR A 11 2.42 -4.81 2.88
CA TYR A 11 1.33 -5.68 2.46
C TYR A 11 0.50 -5.00 1.39
N ILE A 12 0.23 -5.73 0.32
CA ILE A 12 -0.51 -5.25 -0.84
C ILE A 12 -1.61 -6.26 -1.12
N ASP A 13 -2.80 -5.75 -1.43
CA ASP A 13 -3.89 -6.53 -1.98
C ASP A 13 -4.59 -5.70 -3.06
N ALA A 14 -5.05 -6.37 -4.10
CA ALA A 14 -5.81 -5.75 -5.17
C ALA A 14 -7.01 -6.62 -5.53
N CYS A 15 -8.14 -5.99 -5.80
CA CYS A 15 -9.31 -6.66 -6.35
C CYS A 15 -9.94 -5.83 -7.47
N GLY A 16 -11.01 -6.35 -8.08
CA GLY A 16 -11.72 -5.66 -9.16
C GLY A 16 -12.39 -4.34 -8.76
N ASP A 17 -12.42 -4.00 -7.47
CA ASP A 17 -13.02 -2.75 -6.97
C ASP A 17 -11.97 -1.73 -6.52
N GLY A 18 -10.80 -2.18 -6.07
CA GLY A 18 -9.86 -1.29 -5.38
C GLY A 18 -8.53 -1.91 -5.03
N LEU A 19 -7.61 -1.03 -4.64
CA LEU A 19 -6.27 -1.33 -4.17
C LEU A 19 -6.19 -1.04 -2.67
N GLY A 20 -5.52 -1.91 -1.93
CA GLY A 20 -5.29 -1.77 -0.50
C GLY A 20 -3.83 -2.04 -0.16
N GLU A 21 -3.22 -1.10 0.57
CA GLU A 21 -1.84 -1.19 1.03
C GLU A 21 -1.76 -0.93 2.54
N ALA A 22 -0.95 -1.73 3.22
CA ALA A 22 -0.65 -1.55 4.63
C ALA A 22 0.86 -1.64 4.86
N LEU A 23 1.45 -0.56 5.37
CA LEU A 23 2.83 -0.53 5.80
C LEU A 23 2.90 -0.91 7.27
N HIS A 24 3.71 -1.90 7.60
CA HIS A 24 3.88 -2.42 8.93
C HIS A 24 5.36 -2.36 9.35
N GLN A 25 5.60 -2.36 10.65
CA GLN A 25 6.94 -2.50 11.22
C GLN A 25 6.88 -3.30 12.51
N VAL A 26 7.93 -4.08 12.77
CA VAL A 26 8.13 -4.70 14.08
C VAL A 26 8.74 -3.67 15.02
N GLN A 27 8.03 -3.37 16.10
CA GLN A 27 8.48 -2.47 17.17
C GLN A 27 8.57 -3.26 18.47
N ILE A 28 9.44 -2.82 19.39
CA ILE A 28 9.47 -3.37 20.74
C ILE A 28 8.43 -2.61 21.56
N ILE A 29 7.37 -3.31 21.96
CA ILE A 29 6.31 -2.80 22.84
C ILE A 29 6.27 -3.75 24.04
N ASP A 30 6.38 -3.20 25.25
CA ASP A 30 6.41 -3.99 26.49
C ASP A 30 7.44 -5.15 26.46
N ASP A 31 8.67 -4.82 26.04
CA ASP A 31 9.80 -5.76 25.86
C ASP A 31 9.55 -6.93 24.89
N LYS A 32 8.50 -6.84 24.06
CA LYS A 32 8.13 -7.87 23.10
C LYS A 32 8.12 -7.33 21.66
N PRO A 33 8.68 -8.09 20.70
CA PRO A 33 8.59 -7.73 19.30
C PRO A 33 7.14 -7.86 18.83
N THR A 34 6.52 -6.72 18.52
CA THR A 34 5.14 -6.62 18.08
C THR A 34 5.10 -5.95 16.71
N GLU A 35 4.51 -6.62 15.72
CA GLU A 35 4.27 -6.02 14.41
C GLU A 35 3.04 -5.13 14.47
N GLY A 36 3.21 -3.85 14.14
CA GLY A 36 2.13 -2.86 14.10
C GLY A 36 2.05 -2.14 12.76
N PRO A 37 0.87 -1.64 12.38
CA PRO A 37 0.70 -0.77 11.23
C PRO A 37 1.34 0.60 11.47
N ILE A 38 2.00 1.13 10.45
CA ILE A 38 2.49 2.51 10.40
C ILE A 38 1.50 3.38 9.63
N CYS A 39 1.08 2.91 8.45
CA CYS A 39 0.13 3.63 7.61
C CYS A 39 -0.67 2.67 6.73
N TYR A 40 -1.84 3.15 6.33
CA TYR A 40 -2.75 2.48 5.42
C TYR A 40 -3.03 3.39 4.24
N ILE A 41 -3.10 2.82 3.05
CA ILE A 41 -3.50 3.53 1.84
C ILE A 41 -4.49 2.66 1.08
N SER A 42 -5.51 3.30 0.53
CA SER A 42 -6.54 2.64 -0.27
C SER A 42 -7.05 3.60 -1.34
N ARG A 43 -7.39 3.06 -2.50
CA ARG A 43 -8.22 3.76 -3.49
C ARG A 43 -9.03 2.80 -4.34
N LYS A 44 -10.13 3.31 -4.89
CA LYS A 44 -10.83 2.67 -6.00
C LYS A 44 -9.94 2.65 -7.25
N ILE A 45 -10.01 1.53 -7.97
CA ILE A 45 -9.37 1.45 -9.28
C ILE A 45 -10.21 2.21 -10.32
N THR A 46 -9.53 2.71 -11.34
CA THR A 46 -10.18 3.28 -12.52
C THR A 46 -10.71 2.18 -13.45
N SER A 47 -11.64 2.53 -14.34
CA SER A 47 -12.17 1.60 -15.36
C SER A 47 -11.09 1.04 -16.28
N THR A 48 -9.99 1.78 -16.48
CA THR A 48 -8.85 1.32 -17.27
C THR A 48 -8.06 0.26 -16.51
N GLU A 49 -7.83 0.48 -15.22
CA GLU A 49 -7.06 -0.44 -14.38
C GLU A 49 -7.80 -1.74 -14.10
N ALA A 50 -9.14 -1.69 -14.05
CA ALA A 50 -10.00 -2.86 -13.93
C ALA A 50 -9.83 -3.88 -15.08
N ARG A 51 -9.14 -3.51 -16.17
CA ARG A 51 -8.83 -4.41 -17.29
C ARG A 51 -7.62 -5.31 -17.02
N TYR A 52 -6.83 -5.02 -15.98
CA TYR A 52 -5.66 -5.81 -15.62
C TYR A 52 -6.04 -6.95 -14.64
N GLY A 53 -5.27 -8.05 -14.69
CA GLY A 53 -5.44 -9.14 -13.73
C GLY A 53 -5.01 -8.74 -12.32
N ALA A 54 -5.47 -9.46 -11.30
CA ALA A 54 -5.17 -9.17 -9.88
C ALA A 54 -3.66 -9.00 -9.63
N SER A 55 -2.81 -9.90 -10.13
CA SER A 55 -1.35 -9.80 -9.97
C SER A 55 -0.74 -8.57 -10.68
N GLN A 56 -1.31 -8.14 -11.80
CA GLN A 56 -0.88 -6.91 -12.48
C GLN A 56 -1.30 -5.67 -11.68
N MET A 57 -2.48 -5.70 -11.06
CA MET A 57 -2.96 -4.65 -10.17
C MET A 57 -2.15 -4.59 -8.85
N GLU A 58 -1.74 -5.73 -8.30
CA GLU A 58 -0.80 -5.75 -7.16
C GLU A 58 0.56 -5.14 -7.53
N CYS A 59 1.06 -5.40 -8.75
CA CYS A 59 2.26 -4.75 -9.27
C CYS A 59 2.06 -3.24 -9.50
N LEU A 60 0.84 -2.80 -9.80
CA LEU A 60 0.51 -1.39 -9.99
C LEU A 60 0.67 -0.59 -8.68
N CYS A 61 0.34 -1.20 -7.53
CA CYS A 61 0.58 -0.64 -6.19
C CYS A 61 2.07 -0.34 -5.91
N LEU A 62 2.98 -1.11 -6.55
CA LEU A 62 4.43 -0.90 -6.41
C LEU A 62 4.96 0.29 -7.21
N THR A 63 4.14 0.88 -8.09
CA THR A 63 4.60 1.99 -8.92
C THR A 63 4.74 3.28 -8.11
N PRO A 64 5.87 4.00 -8.23
CA PRO A 64 6.17 5.17 -7.41
C PRO A 64 5.23 6.36 -7.64
N ASN A 65 4.44 6.33 -8.71
CA ASN A 65 3.54 7.42 -9.08
C ASN A 65 2.20 7.38 -8.33
N ARG A 66 1.77 6.26 -7.75
CA ARG A 66 0.36 6.12 -7.36
C ARG A 66 -0.01 6.08 -5.86
N HIS A 67 0.84 5.68 -4.92
CA HIS A 67 0.33 5.40 -3.55
C HIS A 67 1.27 5.79 -2.41
N MET A 68 2.01 4.83 -1.88
CA MET A 68 2.74 4.99 -0.63
C MET A 68 4.16 5.51 -0.83
N PHE A 69 4.76 5.20 -1.98
CA PHE A 69 6.10 5.64 -2.35
C PHE A 69 6.21 7.15 -2.59
N ARG A 70 5.08 7.84 -2.80
CA ARG A 70 5.06 9.27 -3.14
C ARG A 70 4.97 10.19 -1.91
N TRP A 71 4.32 9.77 -0.82
CA TRP A 71 3.92 10.73 0.24
C TRP A 71 4.22 10.38 1.70
N GLN A 72 4.63 9.17 2.07
CA GLN A 72 4.75 8.85 3.52
C GLN A 72 6.03 8.14 3.93
N ILE A 73 7.04 8.13 3.08
CA ILE A 73 8.37 7.81 3.55
C ILE A 73 9.32 8.96 3.20
N PRO A 74 10.04 9.56 4.17
CA PRO A 74 11.18 10.44 3.92
C PRO A 74 12.32 9.80 3.07
N ASN A 75 12.08 8.67 2.39
CA ASN A 75 13.06 7.65 2.10
C ASN A 75 13.14 7.32 0.60
N GLN A 76 13.73 8.24 -0.16
CA GLN A 76 14.65 7.77 -1.20
C GLN A 76 15.85 7.01 -0.57
N LYS A 77 16.26 7.34 0.66
CA LYS A 77 17.41 6.72 1.35
C LYS A 77 17.17 5.31 1.90
N HIS A 78 15.98 5.00 2.41
CA HIS A 78 15.70 3.72 3.08
C HIS A 78 14.85 2.74 2.26
N ARG A 79 14.79 2.89 0.92
CA ARG A 79 14.17 1.88 0.04
C ARG A 79 14.79 0.49 0.23
N GLY A 80 16.09 0.43 0.55
CA GLY A 80 16.80 -0.82 0.84
C GLY A 80 16.29 -1.56 2.09
N ASN A 81 15.54 -0.90 2.97
CA ASN A 81 15.02 -1.47 4.20
C ASN A 81 13.54 -1.91 4.07
N ILE A 82 12.94 -1.84 2.89
CA ILE A 82 11.56 -2.29 2.65
C ILE A 82 11.58 -3.73 2.16
N THR A 83 10.86 -4.60 2.86
CA THR A 83 10.57 -5.96 2.40
C THR A 83 9.10 -6.03 1.98
N ILE A 84 8.87 -6.36 0.71
CA ILE A 84 7.52 -6.63 0.20
C ILE A 84 7.17 -8.05 0.61
N VAL A 85 6.07 -8.21 1.33
CA VAL A 85 5.64 -9.52 1.83
C VAL A 85 4.31 -9.86 1.17
N HIS A 86 4.37 -10.75 0.19
CA HIS A 86 3.17 -11.40 -0.32
C HIS A 86 2.69 -12.42 0.71
N LYS A 87 1.45 -12.28 1.16
CA LYS A 87 0.74 -13.26 1.99
C LYS A 87 -0.46 -13.71 1.17
N ALA A 88 -0.67 -15.01 0.99
CA ALA A 88 -1.85 -15.49 0.27
C ALA A 88 -3.05 -15.63 1.23
N GLY A 89 -4.25 -15.30 0.76
CA GLY A 89 -5.52 -15.58 1.44
C GLY A 89 -5.82 -14.66 2.64
N ASN A 90 -6.61 -15.11 3.62
CA ASN A 90 -7.11 -14.25 4.71
C ASN A 90 -6.06 -13.81 5.76
N ILE A 91 -4.76 -13.97 5.49
CA ILE A 91 -3.69 -13.65 6.44
C ILE A 91 -3.42 -12.13 6.47
N HIS A 92 -3.75 -11.41 5.40
CA HIS A 92 -3.56 -9.95 5.25
C HIS A 92 -4.89 -9.18 5.35
N ARG A 93 -5.67 -9.43 6.42
CA ARG A 93 -7.01 -8.84 6.64
C ARG A 93 -7.07 -7.31 6.49
N ASN A 94 -6.00 -6.60 6.85
CA ASN A 94 -5.94 -5.15 6.74
C ASN A 94 -5.93 -4.70 5.27
N ALA A 95 -4.94 -5.14 4.48
CA ALA A 95 -4.87 -4.81 3.05
C ALA A 95 -6.08 -5.36 2.28
N TYR A 96 -6.56 -6.56 2.65
CA TYR A 96 -7.76 -7.16 2.08
C TYR A 96 -9.02 -6.32 2.31
N GLY A 97 -9.24 -5.82 3.53
CA GLY A 97 -10.37 -4.91 3.79
C GLY A 97 -10.27 -3.63 2.96
N LEU A 98 -9.07 -3.09 2.81
CA LEU A 98 -8.81 -1.85 2.06
C LEU A 98 -9.00 -1.99 0.54
N SER A 99 -8.76 -3.17 -0.03
CA SER A 99 -9.02 -3.42 -1.45
C SER A 99 -10.52 -3.59 -1.74
N ARG A 100 -11.26 -4.22 -0.82
CA ARG A 100 -12.70 -4.52 -0.95
C ARG A 100 -13.62 -3.34 -0.63
N TRP A 101 -13.21 -2.47 0.31
CA TRP A 101 -13.94 -1.27 0.69
C TRP A 101 -13.10 -0.03 0.40
N ALA A 102 -12.69 0.09 -0.86
CA ALA A 102 -11.72 1.08 -1.23
C ALA A 102 -12.27 2.50 -1.21
N LEU A 103 -11.45 3.44 -0.73
CA LEU A 103 -11.80 4.85 -0.65
C LEU A 103 -11.88 5.48 -2.05
N GLU A 104 -12.69 6.52 -2.18
CA GLU A 104 -12.81 7.23 -3.45
C GLU A 104 -11.52 7.98 -3.83
N ASP A 105 -11.24 8.01 -5.13
CA ASP A 105 -10.06 8.68 -5.68
C ASP A 105 -10.38 10.17 -5.90
N ASN A 106 -10.17 10.99 -4.87
CA ASN A 106 -10.41 12.44 -4.88
C ASN A 106 -9.11 13.22 -4.58
N PRO A 107 -9.02 14.53 -4.91
CA PRO A 107 -7.79 15.31 -4.72
C PRO A 107 -7.25 15.38 -3.29
N ASP A 108 -8.12 15.16 -2.30
CA ASP A 108 -7.74 15.13 -0.89
C ASP A 108 -7.18 13.76 -0.44
N SER A 109 -7.33 12.74 -1.30
CA SER A 109 -6.82 11.41 -1.05
C SER A 109 -5.29 11.37 -1.20
N PRO A 110 -4.56 10.77 -0.25
CA PRO A 110 -3.11 10.59 -0.38
C PRO A 110 -2.73 9.68 -1.56
N ALA A 111 -3.71 8.91 -2.04
CA ALA A 111 -3.63 8.02 -3.19
C ALA A 111 -4.10 8.67 -4.50
N TYR A 112 -4.37 9.98 -4.49
CA TYR A 112 -4.99 10.66 -5.62
C TYR A 112 -4.16 10.50 -6.89
N VAL A 113 -4.79 9.99 -7.94
CA VAL A 113 -4.19 10.01 -9.26
C VAL A 113 -5.01 10.93 -10.16
N PRO A 114 -4.47 12.11 -10.54
CA PRO A 114 -5.16 12.97 -11.48
C PRO A 114 -5.37 12.19 -12.78
N LEU A 115 -6.58 12.31 -13.34
CA LEU A 115 -6.88 11.90 -14.70
C LEU A 115 -6.09 12.82 -15.64
N VAL A 116 -4.79 12.59 -15.77
CA VAL A 116 -4.02 13.16 -16.85
C VAL A 116 -4.52 12.46 -18.10
N ALA A 117 -5.10 13.21 -19.04
CA ALA A 117 -5.32 12.71 -20.38
C ALA A 117 -3.96 12.20 -20.87
N GLU A 118 -3.82 10.88 -21.03
CA GLU A 118 -2.65 10.32 -21.68
C GLU A 118 -2.59 10.90 -23.12
N PRO A 119 -1.40 11.25 -23.63
CA PRO A 119 -1.25 11.77 -25.00
C PRO A 119 -1.72 10.77 -26.07
#